data_AF-A0A0N7LYJ0-F1
#
_entry.id   AF-A0A0N7LYJ0-F1
#
_cell.length_a   1.000
_cell.length_b   1.000
_cell.length_c   1.000
_cell.angle_alpha   90.00
_cell.angle_beta   90.00
_cell.angle_gamma   90.00
#
_symmetry.space_group_name_H-M   'P 1'
#
loop_
_entity.id
_entity.type
_entity.pdbx_description
1 polymer ?
#
loop_
_entity_poly.entity_id
_entity_poly.type
_entity_poly.pdbx_seq_one_letter_code
_entity_poly.pdbx_strand_id
1 'polypeptide(L)'
;MGGLGSGRYGFGGRATVEDFRGLDVRRLRRAGAFAYPGLVMGWQWSRAGETISSIKMEARHNALRLFYRTRAWGEDWQDMDYLVHLDRTPCHLGGERLWFLCPARGCGRRVAKLYGGAVYACRSCHGLAYSSQNEDRHSRALRRAEAARVRLGWDTGEWGDRPKGMHAKTFERLARIVEDAEAAMDAETIRFLTRLQRR
;
A
#
# COMPACT_ATOMS: atom_id res chain seq x y z
N MET A 1 12.70 0.56 -16.58
CA MET A 1 12.99 -0.05 -15.27
C MET A 1 12.92 1.02 -14.18
N GLY A 2 11.73 1.19 -13.59
CA GLY A 2 11.48 2.10 -12.47
C GLY A 2 10.16 1.67 -11.83
N GLY A 3 10.24 0.91 -10.75
CA GLY A 3 9.08 0.32 -10.10
C GLY A 3 8.24 1.35 -9.35
N LEU A 4 6.99 0.99 -9.07
CA LEU A 4 6.07 1.71 -8.19
C LEU A 4 6.79 2.14 -6.90
N GLY A 5 6.92 3.45 -6.66
CA GLY A 5 7.60 4.04 -5.50
C GLY A 5 8.85 4.88 -5.80
N SER A 6 9.21 5.09 -7.07
CA SER A 6 10.34 5.97 -7.46
C SER A 6 9.99 7.46 -7.55
N GLY A 7 8.73 7.84 -7.34
CA GLY A 7 8.27 9.23 -7.40
C GLY A 7 8.74 10.03 -6.19
N ARG A 8 9.43 11.15 -6.43
CA ARG A 8 9.77 12.18 -5.44
C ARG A 8 8.53 12.53 -4.61
N TYR A 9 8.68 12.55 -3.29
CA TYR A 9 7.70 13.06 -2.34
C TYR A 9 7.34 14.51 -2.68
N GLY A 10 6.31 14.71 -3.48
CA GLY A 10 5.65 15.99 -3.68
C GLY A 10 4.79 16.30 -2.45
N PHE A 11 5.02 17.47 -1.86
CA PHE A 11 4.29 18.06 -0.75
C PHE A 11 2.77 17.82 -0.85
N GLY A 12 2.24 16.91 0.00
CA GLY A 12 0.78 16.80 0.23
C GLY A 12 0.13 15.41 0.09
N GLY A 13 0.85 14.37 -0.32
CA GLY A 13 0.30 13.00 -0.39
C GLY A 13 0.14 12.33 0.98
N ARG A 14 -0.99 11.64 1.22
CA ARG A 14 -1.17 10.80 2.43
C ARG A 14 -0.18 9.62 2.38
N ALA A 15 0.27 9.10 3.51
CA ALA A 15 1.18 7.95 3.48
C ALA A 15 0.48 6.68 2.94
N THR A 16 1.20 5.83 2.18
CA THR A 16 0.60 4.66 1.51
C THR A 16 0.65 3.41 2.39
N VAL A 17 -0.34 2.52 2.27
CA VAL A 17 -0.39 1.26 3.04
C VAL A 17 0.75 0.28 2.70
N GLU A 18 1.39 0.42 1.54
CA GLU A 18 2.54 -0.38 1.11
C GLU A 18 3.84 -0.02 1.86
N ASP A 19 3.95 1.20 2.37
CA ASP A 19 5.11 1.67 3.14
C ASP A 19 5.03 1.31 4.64
N PHE A 20 3.90 0.74 5.09
CA PHE A 20 3.61 0.54 6.51
C PHE A 20 3.81 -0.91 6.98
N ARG A 21 4.28 -1.03 8.24
CA ARG A 21 4.39 -2.29 8.98
C ARG A 21 3.00 -2.82 9.30
N GLY A 22 2.42 -3.58 8.36
CA GLY A 22 1.08 -4.13 8.50
C GLY A 22 1.06 -5.48 9.23
N LEU A 23 0.21 -5.62 10.24
CA LEU A 23 -0.22 -6.91 10.77
C LEU A 23 -1.48 -7.35 10.02
N ASP A 24 -1.46 -8.53 9.40
CA ASP A 24 -2.62 -9.14 8.77
C ASP A 24 -3.04 -10.38 9.55
N VAL A 25 -4.24 -10.36 10.14
CA VAL A 25 -4.77 -11.42 11.00
C VAL A 25 -4.80 -12.78 10.30
N ARG A 26 -4.96 -12.79 8.96
CA ARG A 26 -5.01 -14.02 8.16
C ARG A 26 -3.63 -14.62 7.99
N ARG A 27 -2.59 -13.77 7.86
CA ARG A 27 -1.20 -14.22 7.79
C ARG A 27 -0.74 -14.74 9.14
N LEU A 28 -1.05 -14.04 10.21
CA LEU A 28 -0.78 -14.48 11.58
C LEU A 28 -1.43 -15.83 11.87
N ARG A 29 -2.72 -15.99 11.53
CA ARG A 29 -3.41 -17.27 11.68
C ARG A 29 -2.74 -18.41 10.92
N ARG A 30 -2.35 -18.18 9.66
CA ARG A 30 -1.62 -19.19 8.86
C ARG A 30 -0.24 -19.52 9.42
N ALA A 31 0.40 -18.56 10.08
CA ALA A 31 1.68 -18.76 10.75
C ALA A 31 1.56 -19.38 12.15
N GLY A 32 0.35 -19.78 12.58
CA GLY A 32 0.14 -20.41 13.88
C GLY A 32 0.07 -19.46 15.06
N ALA A 33 -0.02 -18.14 14.84
CA ALA A 33 0.00 -17.12 15.91
C ALA A 33 -1.11 -17.26 16.96
N PHE A 34 -2.15 -18.03 16.68
CA PHE A 34 -3.31 -18.24 17.55
C PHE A 34 -3.52 -19.71 17.89
N ALA A 35 -2.46 -20.54 17.84
CA ALA A 35 -2.57 -21.98 18.07
C ALA A 35 -3.06 -22.31 19.50
N TYR A 36 -2.56 -21.59 20.51
CA TYR A 36 -3.01 -21.70 21.90
C TYR A 36 -2.79 -20.38 22.66
N PRO A 37 -3.61 -20.06 23.68
CA PRO A 37 -3.39 -18.91 24.55
C PRO A 37 -2.03 -19.00 25.27
N GLY A 38 -1.32 -17.88 25.36
CA GLY A 38 0.03 -17.80 25.95
C GLY A 38 1.16 -18.04 24.96
N LEU A 39 0.87 -18.46 23.72
CA LEU A 39 1.89 -18.55 22.68
C LEU A 39 2.50 -17.17 22.42
N VAL A 40 3.80 -17.05 22.64
CA VAL A 40 4.60 -15.87 22.29
C VAL A 40 5.30 -16.14 20.97
N MET A 41 5.20 -15.19 20.03
CA MET A 41 5.95 -15.25 18.78
C MET A 41 6.51 -13.89 18.37
N GLY A 42 7.64 -13.93 17.66
CA GLY A 42 8.14 -12.78 16.91
C GLY A 42 7.48 -12.69 15.54
N TRP A 43 7.22 -11.48 15.09
CA TRP A 43 6.81 -11.19 13.72
C TRP A 43 7.75 -10.15 13.12
N GLN A 44 8.22 -10.42 11.91
CA GLN A 44 9.25 -9.63 11.25
C GLN A 44 8.75 -9.10 9.90
N TRP A 45 9.22 -7.91 9.55
CA TRP A 45 9.07 -7.34 8.23
C TRP A 45 10.44 -7.19 7.59
N SER A 46 10.58 -7.65 6.35
CA SER A 46 11.78 -7.50 5.55
C SER A 46 11.53 -6.73 4.25
N ARG A 47 12.54 -6.01 3.77
CA ARG A 47 12.57 -5.36 2.45
C ARG A 47 13.92 -5.67 1.82
N ALA A 48 13.90 -6.12 0.56
CA ALA A 48 15.11 -6.53 -0.16
C ALA A 48 16.00 -7.54 0.60
N GLY A 49 15.39 -8.41 1.42
CA GLY A 49 16.11 -9.43 2.20
C GLY A 49 16.58 -8.98 3.59
N GLU A 50 16.56 -7.68 3.88
CA GLU A 50 16.95 -7.15 5.19
C GLU A 50 15.75 -7.03 6.13
N THR A 51 15.92 -7.44 7.38
CA THR A 51 14.88 -7.27 8.42
C THR A 51 14.83 -5.82 8.85
N ILE A 52 13.71 -5.14 8.56
CA ILE A 52 13.51 -3.72 8.88
C ILE A 52 13.01 -3.54 10.33
N SER A 53 12.24 -4.50 10.83
CA SER A 53 11.64 -4.43 12.16
C SER A 53 11.14 -5.78 12.60
N SER A 54 11.07 -5.97 13.91
CA SER A 54 10.32 -7.05 14.55
C SER A 54 9.33 -6.50 15.59
N ILE A 55 8.30 -7.29 15.88
CA ILE A 55 7.41 -7.12 17.02
C ILE A 55 7.30 -8.46 17.72
N LYS A 56 7.19 -8.46 19.05
CA LYS A 56 6.75 -9.64 19.78
C LYS A 56 5.26 -9.53 20.07
N MET A 57 4.59 -10.66 20.00
CA MET A 57 3.16 -10.75 20.24
C MET A 57 2.84 -12.02 21.00
N GLU A 58 1.74 -11.98 21.74
CA GLU A 58 1.30 -13.10 22.57
C GLU A 58 -0.19 -13.34 22.37
N ALA A 59 -0.53 -14.59 22.06
CA ALA A 59 -1.91 -15.00 21.89
C ALA A 59 -2.67 -14.97 23.22
N ARG A 60 -3.88 -14.44 23.20
CA ARG A 60 -4.87 -14.56 24.27
C ARG A 60 -6.14 -15.18 23.67
N HIS A 61 -7.06 -15.64 24.51
CA HIS A 61 -8.29 -16.30 24.06
C HIS A 61 -9.04 -15.52 22.97
N ASN A 62 -9.28 -14.22 23.20
CA ASN A 62 -9.99 -13.31 22.28
C ASN A 62 -9.20 -12.03 21.99
N ALA A 63 -7.86 -12.08 22.08
CA ALA A 63 -7.02 -10.93 21.83
C ALA A 63 -5.61 -11.35 21.39
N LEU A 64 -4.90 -10.38 20.83
CA LEU A 64 -3.46 -10.45 20.59
C LEU A 64 -2.81 -9.36 21.42
N ARG A 65 -1.97 -9.73 22.39
CA ARG A 65 -1.15 -8.76 23.11
C ARG A 65 0.03 -8.37 22.23
N LEU A 66 0.21 -7.07 22.01
CA LEU A 66 1.34 -6.52 21.27
C LEU A 66 2.30 -5.90 22.26
N PHE A 67 3.58 -6.30 22.19
CA PHE A 67 4.63 -5.70 22.99
C PHE A 67 5.85 -5.39 22.12
N TYR A 68 6.13 -4.10 21.97
CA TYR A 68 7.19 -3.57 21.10
C TYR A 68 7.67 -2.22 21.59
N ARG A 69 8.77 -1.75 21.01
CA ARG A 69 9.27 -0.39 21.24
C ARG A 69 9.06 0.42 19.97
N THR A 70 8.64 1.66 20.11
CA THR A 70 8.52 2.62 19.01
C THR A 70 9.19 3.93 19.39
N ARG A 71 9.59 4.72 18.40
CA ARG A 71 10.07 6.09 18.60
C ARG A 71 9.60 6.95 17.45
N ALA A 72 9.10 8.14 17.76
CA ALA A 72 8.96 9.18 16.76
C ALA A 72 10.34 9.83 16.51
N TRP A 73 10.46 10.59 15.42
CA TRP A 73 11.70 11.28 15.11
C TRP A 73 11.97 12.37 16.14
N GLY A 74 13.13 12.33 16.79
CA GLY A 74 13.50 13.26 17.86
C GLY A 74 12.94 12.93 19.24
N GLU A 75 12.21 11.82 19.40
CA GLU A 75 11.68 11.36 20.68
C GLU A 75 12.41 10.11 21.21
N ASP A 76 12.29 9.91 22.52
CA ASP A 76 12.78 8.71 23.20
C ASP A 76 12.00 7.45 22.80
N TRP A 77 12.62 6.30 23.00
CA TRP A 77 11.96 5.01 22.82
C TRP A 77 10.84 4.82 23.84
N GLN A 78 9.64 4.55 23.34
CA GLN A 78 8.47 4.24 24.13
C GLN A 78 8.17 2.74 24.06
N ASP A 79 7.99 2.13 25.22
CA ASP A 79 7.53 0.76 25.35
C ASP A 79 6.01 0.73 25.20
N MET A 80 5.55 -0.12 24.28
CA MET A 80 4.15 -0.30 23.96
C MET A 80 3.74 -1.69 24.43
N ASP A 81 2.69 -1.77 25.24
CA ASP A 81 2.10 -3.03 25.72
C ASP A 81 0.58 -2.89 25.81
N TYR A 82 -0.15 -3.53 24.90
CA TYR A 82 -1.61 -3.47 24.89
C TYR A 82 -2.25 -4.64 24.15
N LEU A 83 -3.55 -4.82 24.40
CA LEU A 83 -4.37 -5.83 23.73
C LEU A 83 -5.02 -5.28 22.46
N VAL A 84 -4.97 -6.09 21.41
CA VAL A 84 -5.83 -5.96 20.23
C VAL A 84 -6.88 -7.05 20.30
N HIS A 85 -8.13 -6.67 20.52
CA HIS A 85 -9.23 -7.64 20.57
C HIS A 85 -9.48 -8.29 19.21
N LEU A 86 -9.91 -9.54 19.26
CA LEU A 86 -10.24 -10.35 18.09
C LEU A 86 -11.74 -10.58 18.05
N ASP A 87 -12.28 -10.65 16.84
CA ASP A 87 -13.67 -10.99 16.61
C ASP A 87 -13.78 -12.02 15.47
N ARG A 88 -14.88 -12.76 15.44
CA ARG A 88 -15.10 -13.88 14.54
C ARG A 88 -16.44 -13.75 13.85
N THR A 89 -16.46 -14.00 12.55
CA THR A 89 -17.70 -14.10 11.78
C THR A 89 -17.78 -15.46 11.10
N PRO A 90 -18.92 -16.18 11.15
CA PRO A 90 -19.06 -17.44 10.44
C PRO A 90 -18.94 -17.25 8.92
N CYS A 91 -18.45 -18.27 8.22
CA CYS A 91 -18.36 -18.29 6.76
C CYS A 91 -19.45 -19.21 6.18
N HIS A 92 -20.03 -18.85 5.03
CA HIS A 92 -21.10 -19.62 4.40
C HIS A 92 -20.72 -21.06 4.04
N LEU A 93 -19.44 -21.30 3.71
CA LEU A 93 -18.90 -22.62 3.36
C LEU A 93 -18.22 -23.33 4.55
N GLY A 94 -18.53 -22.91 5.78
CA GLY A 94 -17.95 -23.46 7.01
C GLY A 94 -16.72 -22.70 7.51
N GLY A 95 -16.45 -22.85 8.81
CA GLY A 95 -15.37 -22.17 9.52
C GLY A 95 -15.66 -20.71 9.86
N GLU A 96 -14.62 -20.02 10.33
CA GLU A 96 -14.74 -18.65 10.83
C GLU A 96 -13.70 -17.73 10.18
N ARG A 97 -14.11 -16.49 9.95
CA ARG A 97 -13.22 -15.40 9.57
C ARG A 97 -12.86 -14.60 10.81
N LEU A 98 -11.57 -14.62 11.14
CA LEU A 98 -10.99 -13.86 12.24
C LEU A 98 -10.73 -12.42 11.81
N TRP A 99 -11.01 -11.48 12.69
CA TRP A 99 -10.85 -10.04 12.51
C TRP A 99 -10.12 -9.44 13.70
N PHE A 100 -9.37 -8.37 13.47
CA PHE A 100 -9.00 -7.45 14.54
C PHE A 100 -10.13 -6.48 14.79
N LEU A 101 -10.32 -6.10 16.05
CA LEU A 101 -11.01 -4.87 16.42
C LEU A 101 -9.97 -3.77 16.54
N CYS A 102 -10.16 -2.69 15.77
CA CYS A 102 -9.22 -1.58 15.77
C CYS A 102 -9.09 -0.97 17.19
N PRO A 103 -7.88 -0.94 17.78
CA PRO A 103 -7.69 -0.51 19.17
C PRO A 103 -7.69 1.02 19.34
N ALA A 104 -7.69 1.77 18.24
CA ALA A 104 -7.82 3.22 18.28
C ALA A 104 -9.11 3.63 19.02
N ARG A 105 -8.97 4.57 19.95
CA ARG A 105 -10.05 5.06 20.81
C ARG A 105 -11.26 5.49 19.95
N GLY A 106 -12.42 4.90 20.22
CA GLY A 106 -13.67 5.20 19.51
C GLY A 106 -13.82 4.57 18.12
N CYS A 107 -12.87 3.74 17.65
CA CYS A 107 -12.97 3.07 16.35
C CYS A 107 -13.67 1.71 16.43
N GLY A 108 -13.05 0.71 17.09
CA GLY A 108 -13.62 -0.63 17.27
C GLY A 108 -13.95 -1.42 15.99
N ARG A 109 -13.65 -0.89 14.79
CA ARG A 109 -14.02 -1.52 13.51
C ARG A 109 -13.34 -2.87 13.34
N ARG A 110 -14.08 -3.84 12.80
CA ARG A 110 -13.55 -5.12 12.30
C ARG A 110 -12.67 -4.87 11.08
N VAL A 111 -11.40 -5.22 11.17
CA VAL A 111 -10.42 -5.07 10.08
C VAL A 111 -9.51 -6.28 9.98
N ALA A 112 -9.12 -6.63 8.75
CA ALA A 112 -8.18 -7.72 8.52
C ALA A 112 -6.72 -7.28 8.76
N LYS A 113 -6.46 -5.97 8.64
CA LYS A 113 -5.12 -5.39 8.75
C LYS A 113 -5.09 -4.23 9.73
N LEU A 114 -4.05 -4.19 10.55
CA LEU A 114 -3.64 -3.04 11.33
C LEU A 114 -2.27 -2.56 10.83
N TYR A 115 -2.03 -1.27 10.88
CA TYR A 115 -0.81 -0.64 10.40
C TYR A 115 -0.08 0.03 11.55
N GLY A 116 1.23 -0.17 11.64
CA GLY A 116 2.07 0.36 12.70
C GLY A 116 2.30 1.88 12.61
N GLY A 117 2.46 2.51 13.76
CA GLY A 117 2.77 3.94 13.97
C GLY A 117 3.23 4.10 15.42
N ALA A 118 2.75 5.11 16.15
CA ALA A 118 2.82 5.09 17.62
C ALA A 118 2.03 3.86 18.16
N VAL A 119 0.81 3.68 17.67
CA VAL A 119 -0.04 2.50 17.91
C VAL A 119 -0.40 1.79 16.60
N TYR A 120 -0.72 0.50 16.67
CA TYR A 120 -1.30 -0.23 15.56
C TYR A 120 -2.78 0.12 15.43
N ALA A 121 -3.19 0.66 14.28
CA ALA A 121 -4.58 1.04 14.04
C ALA A 121 -5.02 0.72 12.61
N CYS A 122 -6.32 0.81 12.34
CA CYS A 122 -6.84 0.58 11.00
C CYS A 122 -6.44 1.72 10.05
N ARG A 123 -6.51 1.44 8.74
CA ARG A 123 -6.17 2.42 7.69
C ARG A 123 -6.90 3.76 7.89
N SER A 124 -8.19 3.72 8.25
CA SER A 124 -9.00 4.92 8.39
C SER A 124 -8.58 5.78 9.58
N CYS A 125 -8.13 5.17 10.68
CA CYS A 125 -7.63 5.90 11.85
C CYS A 125 -6.28 6.56 11.57
N HIS A 126 -5.43 5.89 10.79
CA HIS A 126 -4.14 6.43 10.35
C HIS A 126 -4.25 7.33 9.11
N GLY A 127 -5.45 7.57 8.58
CA GLY A 127 -5.64 8.36 7.37
C GLY A 127 -4.89 7.81 6.15
N LEU A 128 -4.59 6.51 6.12
CA LEU A 128 -3.79 5.91 5.05
C LEU A 128 -4.62 5.75 3.78
N ALA A 129 -4.03 6.18 2.66
CA ALA A 129 -4.55 5.96 1.33
C ALA A 129 -3.90 4.71 0.72
N TYR A 130 -4.57 4.05 -0.22
CA TYR A 130 -3.87 3.11 -1.10
C TYR A 130 -2.92 3.88 -2.02
N SER A 131 -1.78 3.29 -2.39
CA SER A 131 -0.91 3.84 -3.45
C SER A 131 -1.69 4.27 -4.70
N SER A 132 -2.69 3.49 -5.11
CA SER A 132 -3.61 3.81 -6.22
C SER A 132 -4.46 5.08 -6.01
N GLN A 133 -4.68 5.48 -4.76
CA GLN A 133 -5.41 6.70 -4.39
C GLN A 133 -4.51 7.93 -4.29
N ASN A 134 -3.19 7.75 -4.12
CA ASN A 134 -2.19 8.83 -4.13
C ASN A 134 -1.49 8.99 -5.48
N GLU A 135 -1.87 8.19 -6.46
CA GLU A 135 -1.35 8.39 -7.80
C GLU A 135 -1.88 9.71 -8.35
N ASP A 136 -0.98 10.68 -8.52
CA ASP A 136 -1.29 11.93 -9.19
C ASP A 136 -1.77 11.65 -10.64
N ARG A 137 -2.50 12.62 -11.21
CA ARG A 137 -3.08 12.48 -12.55
C ARG A 137 -2.01 12.10 -13.58
N HIS A 138 -0.80 12.63 -13.41
CA HIS A 138 0.35 12.45 -14.29
C HIS A 138 0.86 11.00 -14.26
N SER A 139 1.16 10.45 -13.08
CA SER A 139 1.61 9.08 -12.86
C SER A 139 0.55 8.07 -13.33
N ARG A 140 -0.74 8.38 -13.13
CA ARG A 140 -1.85 7.56 -13.62
C ARG A 140 -1.93 7.53 -15.13
N ALA A 141 -1.76 8.68 -15.77
CA ALA A 141 -1.73 8.79 -17.22
C ALA A 141 -0.53 8.01 -17.79
N LEU A 142 0.65 8.22 -17.22
CA LEU A 142 1.87 7.50 -17.59
C LEU A 142 1.72 5.98 -17.53
N ARG A 143 1.21 5.45 -16.41
CA ARG A 143 1.04 4.00 -16.27
C ARG A 143 0.00 3.44 -17.26
N ARG A 144 -1.04 4.21 -17.56
CA ARG A 144 -2.05 3.82 -18.55
C ARG A 144 -1.46 3.81 -19.97
N ALA A 145 -0.64 4.79 -20.29
CA ALA A 145 0.10 4.85 -21.55
C ALA A 145 1.08 3.69 -21.68
N GLU A 146 1.83 3.36 -20.62
CA GLU A 146 2.74 2.21 -20.62
C GLU A 146 1.99 0.89 -20.82
N ALA A 147 0.88 0.69 -20.10
CA ALA A 147 0.03 -0.49 -20.29
C ALA A 147 -0.58 -0.54 -21.70
N ALA A 148 -0.85 0.60 -22.34
CA ALA A 148 -1.30 0.67 -23.71
C ALA A 148 -0.17 0.32 -24.70
N ARG A 149 1.05 0.86 -24.51
CA ARG A 149 2.25 0.54 -25.31
C ARG A 149 2.57 -0.96 -25.30
N VAL A 150 2.54 -1.59 -24.12
CA VAL A 150 2.73 -3.05 -23.98
C VAL A 150 1.70 -3.84 -24.79
N ARG A 151 0.42 -3.41 -24.78
CA ARG A 151 -0.64 -4.08 -25.55
C ARG A 151 -0.52 -3.83 -27.05
N LEU A 152 0.02 -2.68 -27.44
CA LEU A 152 0.28 -2.31 -28.81
C LEU A 152 1.59 -2.92 -29.33
N GLY A 153 2.41 -3.53 -28.46
CA GLY A 153 3.73 -4.05 -28.83
C GLY A 153 4.71 -2.95 -29.23
N TRP A 154 4.46 -1.71 -28.82
CA TRP A 154 5.36 -0.58 -29.05
C TRP A 154 6.49 -0.66 -28.03
N ASP A 155 7.73 -0.53 -28.49
CA ASP A 155 8.86 -0.42 -27.59
C ASP A 155 8.86 0.94 -26.88
N THR A 156 9.75 1.08 -25.89
CA THR A 156 9.86 2.31 -25.12
C THR A 156 10.48 3.41 -25.97
N GLY A 157 9.64 4.21 -26.63
CA GLY A 157 10.05 5.45 -27.30
C GLY A 157 9.45 5.66 -28.69
N GLU A 158 9.09 4.58 -29.41
CA GLU A 158 8.66 4.71 -30.80
C GLU A 158 7.17 4.39 -30.98
N TRP A 159 6.54 5.09 -31.93
CA TRP A 159 5.17 4.84 -32.36
C TRP A 159 5.19 3.74 -33.42
N GLY A 160 4.46 2.65 -33.19
CA GLY A 160 4.43 1.50 -34.09
C GLY A 160 3.09 1.27 -34.79
N ASP A 161 3.09 0.35 -35.75
CA ASP A 161 1.88 -0.05 -36.46
C ASP A 161 0.89 -0.81 -35.57
N ARG A 162 -0.36 -0.91 -36.05
CA ARG A 162 -1.39 -1.72 -35.42
C ARG A 162 -1.01 -3.21 -35.40
N PRO A 163 -1.05 -3.88 -34.23
CA PRO A 163 -0.81 -5.31 -34.14
C PRO A 163 -1.78 -6.13 -34.99
N LYS A 164 -1.24 -7.18 -35.63
CA LYS A 164 -2.05 -8.14 -36.41
C LYS A 164 -3.11 -8.77 -35.51
N GLY A 165 -4.37 -8.75 -35.95
CA GLY A 165 -5.52 -9.28 -35.20
C GLY A 165 -6.16 -8.30 -34.20
N MET A 166 -5.60 -7.10 -33.99
CA MET A 166 -6.23 -6.08 -33.15
C MET A 166 -7.29 -5.30 -33.93
N HIS A 167 -8.51 -5.19 -33.40
CA HIS A 167 -9.57 -4.40 -34.02
C HIS A 167 -9.19 -2.91 -34.09
N ALA A 168 -9.48 -2.23 -35.21
CA ALA A 168 -9.09 -0.83 -35.47
C ALA A 168 -9.53 0.12 -34.34
N LYS A 169 -10.79 0.02 -33.88
CA LYS A 169 -11.29 0.81 -32.75
C LYS A 169 -10.53 0.60 -31.44
N THR A 170 -10.02 -0.62 -31.19
CA THR A 170 -9.22 -0.92 -29.99
C THR A 170 -7.84 -0.30 -30.12
N PHE A 171 -7.25 -0.37 -31.32
CA PHE A 171 -5.98 0.26 -31.64
C PHE A 171 -6.06 1.78 -31.46
N GLU A 172 -7.00 2.45 -32.11
CA GLU A 172 -7.20 3.91 -32.01
C GLU A 172 -7.40 4.37 -30.57
N ARG A 173 -8.20 3.62 -29.78
CA ARG A 173 -8.41 3.94 -28.37
C ARG A 173 -7.12 3.83 -27.55
N LEU A 174 -6.31 2.80 -27.79
CA LEU A 174 -5.04 2.60 -27.07
C LEU A 174 -3.99 3.63 -27.50
N ALA A 175 -3.89 3.92 -28.80
CA ALA A 175 -3.01 4.96 -29.34
C ALA A 175 -3.32 6.32 -28.73
N ARG A 176 -4.62 6.70 -28.67
CA ARG A 176 -5.06 7.95 -28.04
C ARG A 176 -4.68 8.07 -26.56
N ILE A 177 -4.71 6.96 -25.81
CA ILE A 177 -4.28 6.96 -24.40
C ILE A 177 -2.78 7.28 -24.27
N VAL A 178 -1.95 6.86 -25.23
CA VAL A 178 -0.52 7.18 -25.27
C VAL A 178 -0.32 8.64 -25.67
N GLU A 179 -0.96 9.08 -26.76
CA GLU A 179 -0.99 10.45 -27.28
C GLU A 179 -1.36 11.48 -26.20
N ASP A 180 -2.48 11.26 -25.50
CA ASP A 180 -2.98 12.14 -24.44
C ASP A 180 -2.01 12.25 -23.25
N ALA A 181 -1.28 11.16 -22.96
CA ALA A 181 -0.31 11.14 -21.88
C ALA A 181 0.98 11.88 -22.27
N GLU A 182 1.46 11.72 -23.50
CA GLU A 182 2.62 12.45 -24.04
C GLU A 182 2.36 13.96 -24.09
N ALA A 183 1.23 14.37 -24.64
CA ALA A 183 0.84 15.77 -24.68
C ALA A 183 0.72 16.41 -23.29
N ALA A 184 0.26 15.64 -22.29
CA ALA A 184 0.19 16.10 -20.91
C ALA A 184 1.59 16.31 -20.28
N MET A 185 2.55 15.41 -20.57
CA MET A 185 3.94 15.53 -20.13
C MET A 185 4.65 16.72 -20.76
N ASP A 186 4.48 16.91 -22.07
CA ASP A 186 5.08 18.03 -22.79
C ASP A 186 4.57 19.37 -22.26
N ALA A 187 3.26 19.49 -22.04
CA ALA A 187 2.65 20.68 -21.46
C ALA A 187 3.15 20.98 -20.04
N GLU A 188 3.43 19.95 -19.22
CA GLU A 188 3.97 20.12 -17.88
C GLU A 188 5.44 20.51 -17.89
N THR A 189 6.24 19.90 -18.78
CA THR A 189 7.65 20.24 -19.01
C THR A 189 7.80 21.67 -19.49
N ILE A 190 6.98 22.10 -20.45
CA ILE A 190 6.93 23.50 -20.94
C ILE A 190 6.62 24.45 -19.79
N ARG A 191 5.56 24.18 -18.99
CA ARG A 191 5.20 25.01 -17.82
C ARG A 191 6.33 25.12 -16.80
N PHE A 192 7.08 24.05 -16.57
CA PHE A 192 8.22 24.03 -15.66
C PHE A 192 9.39 24.87 -16.19
N LEU A 193 9.75 24.71 -17.47
CA LEU A 193 10.80 25.48 -18.12
C LEU A 193 10.47 26.99 -18.18
N THR A 194 9.21 27.34 -18.48
CA THR A 194 8.75 28.74 -18.46
C THR A 194 8.83 29.38 -17.07
N ARG A 195 8.67 28.60 -15.99
CA ARG A 195 8.84 29.09 -14.61
C ARG A 195 10.30 29.31 -14.23
N LEU A 196 11.22 28.51 -14.79
CA LEU A 196 12.66 28.65 -14.55
C LEU A 196 13.26 29.86 -15.26
N GLN A 197 12.75 30.22 -16.45
CA GLN A 197 13.19 31.37 -17.23
C GLN A 197 12.67 32.73 -16.71
N ARG A 198 11.80 32.73 -15.69
CA ARG A 198 11.24 33.94 -15.05
C ARG A 198 11.90 34.29 -13.70
N ARG A 199 13.02 33.65 -13.38
CA ARG A 199 13.93 34.00 -12.28
C ARG A 199 15.23 34.54 -12.87
#